data_AF-X1FMD1-F1
#
_entry.id   AF-X1FMD1-F1
#
_cell.length_a   1.000
_cell.length_b   1.000
_cell.length_c   1.000
_cell.angle_alpha   90.00
_cell.angle_beta   90.00
_cell.angle_gamma   90.00
#
_symmetry.space_group_name_H-M   'P 1'
#
loop_
_entity.id
_entity.type
_entity.pdbx_description
1 polymer ?
#
loop_
_entity_poly.entity_id
_entity_poly.type
_entity_poly.pdbx_seq_one_letter_code
_entity_poly.pdbx_strand_id
1 'polypeptide(L)'
;GLSNTFSKHAQRKVAERELEQTIVEKVLESPDFVFYDLVSKTMIAIAKVEITGISTNLIIPYVKENDILKVVTIYPCRDIKREIKRKEGTRWVKIK
;
A
#
# COMPACT_ATOMS: atom_id res chain seq x y z
N GLY A 1 18.19 2.98 -7.23
CA GLY A 1 16.71 3.13 -7.12
C GLY A 1 16.14 1.83 -6.65
N LEU A 2 15.06 1.86 -5.86
CA LEU A 2 14.39 0.63 -5.43
C LEU A 2 13.67 0.00 -6.62
N SER A 3 13.69 -1.34 -6.72
CA SER A 3 12.91 -2.09 -7.70
C SER A 3 11.65 -2.65 -7.05
N ASN A 4 10.54 -2.69 -7.80
CA ASN A 4 9.25 -3.17 -7.31
C ASN A 4 8.90 -4.51 -7.96
N THR A 5 8.48 -5.47 -7.14
CA THR A 5 7.96 -6.76 -7.62
C THR A 5 6.59 -6.99 -7.03
N PHE A 6 5.73 -7.69 -7.78
CA PHE A 6 4.33 -7.89 -7.39
C PHE A 6 4.08 -9.38 -7.19
N SER A 7 3.45 -9.73 -6.07
CA SER A 7 2.91 -11.08 -5.88
C SER A 7 1.86 -11.39 -6.95
N LYS A 8 1.57 -12.67 -7.22
CA LYS A 8 0.47 -13.07 -8.12
C LYS A 8 -0.87 -12.44 -7.69
N HIS A 9 -1.08 -12.30 -6.39
CA HIS A 9 -2.28 -11.68 -5.85
C HIS A 9 -2.30 -10.17 -6.15
N ALA A 10 -1.18 -9.47 -5.94
CA ALA A 10 -1.06 -8.04 -6.25
C ALA A 10 -1.24 -7.77 -7.75
N GLN A 11 -0.60 -8.55 -8.62
CA GLN A 11 -0.76 -8.46 -10.09
C GLN A 11 -2.23 -8.59 -10.48
N ARG A 12 -2.94 -9.58 -9.92
CA ARG A 12 -4.38 -9.74 -10.13
C ARG A 12 -5.17 -8.51 -9.68
N LYS A 13 -4.83 -7.93 -8.52
CA LYS A 13 -5.53 -6.74 -8.00
C LYS A 13 -5.31 -5.49 -8.85
N VAL A 14 -4.12 -5.33 -9.41
CA VAL A 14 -3.78 -4.27 -10.38
C VAL A 14 -4.64 -4.41 -11.64
N ALA A 15 -4.65 -5.61 -12.23
CA ALA A 15 -5.41 -5.90 -13.45
C ALA A 15 -6.93 -5.74 -13.24
N GLU A 16 -7.51 -6.31 -12.17
CA GLU A 16 -8.95 -6.20 -11.84
C GLU A 16 -9.44 -4.76 -11.68
N ARG A 17 -8.54 -3.81 -11.37
CA ARG A 17 -8.88 -2.41 -11.07
C ARG A 17 -8.38 -1.45 -12.13
N GLU A 18 -7.77 -1.97 -13.20
CA GLU A 18 -7.14 -1.15 -14.25
C GLU A 18 -6.18 -0.11 -13.63
N LEU A 19 -5.48 -0.50 -12.56
CA LEU A 19 -4.55 0.40 -11.88
C LEU A 19 -3.30 0.57 -12.73
N GLU A 20 -2.98 1.81 -13.06
CA GLU A 20 -1.67 2.10 -13.63
C GLU A 20 -0.57 1.78 -12.62
N GLN A 21 0.46 1.06 -13.07
CA GLN A 21 1.59 0.69 -12.22
C GLN A 21 2.28 1.93 -11.62
N THR A 22 2.30 3.03 -12.36
CA THR A 22 2.85 4.34 -11.93
C THR A 22 2.15 4.87 -10.67
N ILE A 23 0.86 4.57 -10.45
CA ILE A 23 0.14 4.96 -9.22
C ILE A 23 0.69 4.18 -8.03
N VAL A 24 0.94 2.88 -8.20
CA VAL A 24 1.53 2.02 -7.16
C VAL A 24 2.92 2.52 -6.80
N GLU A 25 3.74 2.82 -7.81
CA GLU A 25 5.10 3.33 -7.65
C GLU A 25 5.11 4.66 -6.88
N LYS A 26 4.25 5.61 -7.25
CA LYS A 26 4.10 6.89 -6.54
C LYS A 26 3.76 6.71 -5.06
N VAL A 27 2.85 5.78 -4.73
CA VAL A 27 2.46 5.50 -3.34
C VAL A 27 3.63 4.90 -2.55
N LEU A 28 4.45 4.05 -3.18
CA LEU A 28 5.63 3.46 -2.53
C LEU A 28 6.78 4.46 -2.37
N GLU A 29 6.96 5.38 -3.32
CA GLU A 29 8.00 6.41 -3.30
C GLU A 29 7.70 7.55 -2.33
N SER A 30 6.44 8.03 -2.32
CA SER A 30 6.02 9.15 -1.49
C SER A 30 4.71 8.85 -0.73
N PRO A 31 4.74 7.91 0.23
CA PRO A 31 3.57 7.61 1.05
C PRO A 31 3.23 8.77 2.00
N ASP A 32 1.93 9.02 2.15
CA ASP A 32 1.36 9.91 3.18
C ASP A 32 1.56 9.32 4.57
N PHE A 33 1.39 8.00 4.68
CA PHE A 33 1.61 7.25 5.92
C PHE A 33 2.37 5.96 5.66
N VAL A 34 3.21 5.59 6.63
CA VAL A 34 3.86 4.28 6.66
C VAL A 34 3.60 3.62 8.01
N PHE A 35 3.12 2.38 7.97
CA PHE A 35 2.97 1.53 9.15
C PHE A 35 3.74 0.24 8.98
N TYR A 36 4.02 -0.43 10.10
CA TYR A 36 4.41 -1.84 10.12
C TYR A 36 3.28 -2.68 10.72
N ASP A 37 2.85 -3.71 10.01
CA ASP A 37 1.82 -4.64 10.44
C ASP A 37 2.44 -5.81 11.22
N LEU A 38 2.16 -5.86 12.51
CA LEU A 38 2.72 -6.85 13.42
C LEU A 38 2.24 -8.28 13.14
N VAL A 39 1.07 -8.45 12.51
CA VAL A 39 0.48 -9.77 12.23
C VAL A 39 1.02 -10.32 10.92
N SER A 40 0.94 -9.54 9.84
CA SER A 40 1.41 -10.00 8.52
C SER A 40 2.92 -9.81 8.30
N LYS A 41 3.61 -9.13 9.22
CA LYS A 41 5.05 -8.81 9.12
C LYS A 41 5.40 -8.03 7.84
N THR A 42 4.53 -7.09 7.47
CA THR A 42 4.67 -6.26 6.26
C THR A 42 4.70 -4.79 6.60
N MET A 43 5.45 -4.02 5.83
CA MET A 43 5.28 -2.57 5.76
C MET A 43 3.95 -2.26 5.05
N ILE A 44 3.33 -1.14 5.39
CA ILE A 44 2.09 -0.65 4.80
C ILE A 44 2.33 0.78 4.33
N ALA A 45 2.38 0.99 3.02
CA ALA A 45 2.38 2.33 2.43
C ALA A 45 0.94 2.75 2.15
N ILE A 46 0.61 4.00 2.47
CA ILE A 46 -0.71 4.57 2.23
C ILE A 46 -0.52 5.95 1.61
N ALA A 47 -1.21 6.22 0.52
CA ALA A 47 -1.36 7.58 0.02
C ALA A 47 -2.72 7.81 -0.63
N LYS A 48 -3.14 9.06 -0.66
CA LYS A 48 -4.30 9.50 -1.44
C LYS A 48 -3.95 9.50 -2.94
N VAL A 49 -4.80 8.90 -3.75
CA VAL A 49 -4.64 8.76 -5.19
C VAL A 49 -5.94 9.10 -5.90
N GLU A 50 -5.85 9.33 -7.21
CA GLU A 50 -6.98 9.43 -8.12
C GLU A 50 -6.95 8.23 -9.06
N ILE A 51 -8.03 7.46 -9.11
CA ILE A 51 -8.20 6.30 -9.98
C ILE A 51 -9.50 6.52 -10.74
N THR A 52 -9.42 6.61 -12.07
CA THR A 52 -10.60 6.81 -12.95
C THR A 52 -11.52 7.97 -12.52
N GLY A 53 -10.94 9.08 -12.07
CA GLY A 53 -11.68 10.28 -11.60
C GLY A 53 -12.20 10.19 -10.16
N ILE A 54 -11.95 9.08 -9.47
CA ILE A 54 -12.36 8.87 -8.08
C ILE A 54 -11.15 9.06 -7.15
N SER A 55 -11.26 10.03 -6.26
CA SER A 55 -10.26 10.22 -5.21
C SER A 55 -10.46 9.24 -4.06
N THR A 56 -9.44 8.46 -3.72
CA THR A 56 -9.47 7.46 -2.65
C THR A 56 -8.08 7.30 -2.02
N ASN A 57 -7.96 6.59 -0.90
CA ASN A 57 -6.65 6.18 -0.39
C ASN A 57 -6.30 4.81 -0.96
N LEU A 58 -5.06 4.59 -1.37
CA LEU A 58 -4.56 3.28 -1.73
C LEU A 58 -3.70 2.73 -0.60
N ILE A 59 -3.95 1.49 -0.18
CA ILE A 59 -3.17 0.80 0.83
C ILE A 59 -2.36 -0.30 0.15
N ILE A 60 -1.05 -0.28 0.37
CA ILE A 60 -0.09 -1.21 -0.25
C ILE A 60 0.74 -1.88 0.85
N PRO A 61 0.37 -3.10 1.26
CA PRO A 61 1.26 -3.95 2.05
C PRO A 61 2.42 -4.46 1.20
N TYR A 62 3.64 -4.30 1.69
CA TYR A 62 4.86 -4.75 1.03
C TYR A 62 5.89 -5.26 2.03
N VAL A 63 6.83 -6.07 1.54
CA VAL A 63 8.05 -6.44 2.26
C VAL A 63 9.22 -5.73 1.61
N LYS A 64 10.12 -5.17 2.41
CA LYS A 64 11.39 -4.63 1.91
C LYS A 64 12.49 -5.67 2.15
N GLU A 65 13.13 -6.12 1.08
CA GLU A 65 14.30 -7.00 1.13
C GLU A 65 15.40 -6.36 0.27
N ASN A 66 16.49 -5.93 0.90
CA ASN A 66 17.54 -5.13 0.24
C ASN A 66 16.92 -3.91 -0.46
N ASP A 67 17.19 -3.77 -1.77
CA ASP A 67 16.66 -2.72 -2.63
C ASP A 67 15.40 -3.13 -3.41
N ILE A 68 14.70 -4.18 -2.96
CA ILE A 68 13.48 -4.69 -3.59
C ILE A 68 12.29 -4.48 -2.66
N LEU A 69 11.25 -3.82 -3.17
CA LEU A 69 9.93 -3.77 -2.56
C LEU A 69 9.06 -4.86 -3.16
N LYS A 70 8.68 -5.84 -2.36
CA LYS A 70 7.79 -6.93 -2.75
C LYS A 70 6.35 -6.59 -2.35
N VAL A 71 5.56 -6.13 -3.31
CA VAL A 71 4.14 -5.80 -3.11
C VAL A 71 3.34 -7.08 -2.89
N VAL A 72 2.73 -7.19 -1.70
CA VAL A 72 1.94 -8.34 -1.29
C VAL A 72 0.53 -8.24 -1.83
N THR A 73 -0.11 -7.08 -1.70
CA THR A 73 -1.45 -6.78 -2.21
C THR A 73 -1.63 -5.27 -2.38
N ILE A 74 -2.74 -4.88 -3.01
CA ILE A 74 -3.13 -3.48 -3.21
C ILE A 74 -4.65 -3.39 -3.10
N TYR A 75 -5.16 -2.43 -2.32
CA TYR A 75 -6.60 -2.18 -2.24
C TYR A 75 -6.93 -0.73 -1.92
N PRO A 76 -8.00 -0.17 -2.52
CA PRO A 76 -8.49 1.15 -2.16
C PRO A 76 -9.21 1.12 -0.81
N CYS A 77 -9.12 2.22 -0.07
CA CYS A 77 -9.77 2.43 1.21
C CYS A 77 -10.48 3.79 1.21
N ARG A 78 -11.81 3.77 1.27
CA ARG A 78 -12.65 4.98 1.25
C ARG A 78 -12.54 5.78 2.55
N ASP A 79 -12.46 5.09 3.69
CA ASP A 79 -12.39 5.71 5.02
C ASP A 79 -11.07 5.35 5.72
N ILE A 80 -10.01 6.03 5.30
CA ILE A 80 -8.66 5.75 5.80
C ILE A 80 -8.52 6.07 7.29
N LYS A 81 -9.23 7.10 7.78
CA LYS A 81 -9.17 7.51 9.19
C LYS A 81 -9.71 6.41 10.09
N ARG A 82 -10.85 5.81 9.72
CA ARG A 82 -11.41 4.68 10.46
C ARG A 82 -10.53 3.45 10.39
N GLU A 83 -9.92 3.18 9.24
CA GLU A 83 -9.05 2.02 9.05
C GLU A 83 -7.79 2.11 9.92
N ILE A 84 -7.12 3.28 9.91
CA ILE A 84 -5.96 3.56 10.76
C ILE A 84 -6.38 3.46 12.24
N LYS A 85 -7.45 4.16 12.66
CA LYS A 85 -7.92 4.15 14.06
C LYS A 85 -8.20 2.75 14.61
N ARG A 86 -8.66 1.82 13.76
CA ARG A 86 -8.95 0.43 14.16
C ARG A 86 -7.72 -0.43 14.35
N LYS A 87 -6.64 -0.13 13.63
CA LYS A 87 -5.45 -1.00 13.57
C LYS A 87 -4.25 -0.40 14.30
N GLU A 88 -4.13 0.91 14.34
CA GLU A 88 -3.03 1.59 15.00
C GLU A 88 -3.02 1.28 16.49
N GLY A 89 -1.83 0.96 17.03
CA GLY A 89 -1.64 0.62 18.45
C GLY A 89 -2.02 -0.81 18.83
N THR A 90 -2.72 -1.57 17.96
CA THR A 90 -3.03 -2.99 18.18
C THR A 90 -2.29 -3.89 17.19
N ARG A 91 -2.30 -3.51 15.90
CA ARG A 91 -1.75 -4.28 14.78
C ARG A 91 -0.77 -3.49 13.95
N TRP A 92 -1.06 -2.21 13.72
CA TRP A 92 -0.22 -1.30 12.94
C TRP A 92 0.57 -0.41 13.89
N VAL A 93 1.89 -0.40 13.71
CA VAL A 93 2.81 0.52 14.37
C VAL A 93 3.20 1.59 13.37
N LYS A 94 3.00 2.86 13.70
CA LYS A 94 3.32 3.96 12.81
C LYS A 94 4.83 4.14 12.68
N ILE A 95 5.30 4.33 11.46
CA ILE A 95 6.71 4.57 11.09
C ILE A 95 6.90 5.99 10.56
N LYS A 96 5.97 6.48 9.74
CA LYS A 96 5.91 7.83 9.17
C LYS A 96 4.46 8.30 9.13
#